data_AF-A0A0C2CXF0-F1
#
_entry.id   AF-A0A0C2CXF0-F1
#
_cell.length_a   1.000
_cell.length_b   1.000
_cell.length_c   1.000
_cell.angle_alpha   90.00
_cell.angle_beta   90.00
_cell.angle_gamma   90.00
#
_symmetry.space_group_name_H-M   'P 1'
#
loop_
_entity.id
_entity.type
_entity.pdbx_description
1 polymer ?
#
loop_
_entity_poly.entity_id
_entity_poly.type
_entity_poly.pdbx_seq_one_letter_code
_entity_poly.pdbx_strand_id
1 'polypeptide(L)'
;MDIDTVTSDEYMEWLDKYPAQVIALTAEIWWSNQMEMALSDGKGVDSVEKAVSATLSLLADSVLKDQPSIRRKKIEALITEFVHKRDTCRRLAATDVKSPSDFGWLQCMRFYFDPKQPDAVRCCIVKIANAQFYYGFEYLGIQERLVRTPLTDRCYLTMTQALHSR
;
A
#
# COMPACT_ATOMS: atom_id res chain seq x y z
N MET A 1 -5.33 12.73 2.15
CA MET A 1 -4.35 13.26 3.11
C MET A 1 -3.04 13.25 2.36
N ASP A 2 -2.45 14.43 2.14
CA ASP A 2 -1.21 14.54 1.39
C ASP A 2 -0.05 14.26 2.35
N ILE A 3 0.65 13.13 2.17
CA ILE A 3 1.64 12.65 3.13
C ILE A 3 2.81 13.63 3.28
N ASP A 4 3.06 14.45 2.26
CA ASP A 4 4.19 15.38 2.20
C ASP A 4 3.98 16.66 3.04
N THR A 5 2.75 16.96 3.47
CA THR A 5 2.42 18.19 4.23
C THR A 5 1.93 17.95 5.65
N VAL A 6 1.79 16.69 6.07
CA VAL A 6 1.17 16.35 7.36
C VAL A 6 2.22 16.37 8.46
N THR A 7 1.92 17.07 9.55
CA THR A 7 2.78 17.07 10.73
C THR A 7 2.75 15.72 11.44
N SER A 8 3.80 15.41 12.20
CA SER A 8 3.87 14.16 12.97
C SER A 8 2.65 13.98 13.87
N ASP A 9 2.15 15.06 14.48
CA ASP A 9 1.04 14.99 15.44
C ASP A 9 -0.30 14.75 14.74
N GLU A 10 -0.56 15.41 13.62
CA GLU A 10 -1.74 15.17 12.79
C GLU A 10 -1.78 13.74 12.24
N TYR A 11 -0.61 13.17 11.89
CA TYR A 11 -0.52 11.78 11.47
C TYR A 11 -0.92 10.83 12.60
N MET A 12 -0.46 11.08 13.83
CA MET A 12 -0.82 10.25 14.98
C MET A 12 -2.30 10.36 15.34
N GLU A 13 -2.87 11.56 15.29
CA GLU A 13 -4.31 11.77 15.50
C GLU A 13 -5.13 11.01 14.45
N TRP A 14 -4.69 11.04 13.20
CA TRP A 14 -5.31 10.25 12.13
C TRP A 14 -5.23 8.74 12.39
N LEU A 15 -4.09 8.24 12.89
CA LEU A 15 -3.93 6.83 13.28
C LEU A 15 -4.90 6.43 14.40
N ASP A 16 -5.23 7.32 15.32
CA ASP A 16 -6.18 7.02 16.39
C ASP A 16 -7.62 7.01 15.89
N LYS A 17 -7.97 7.95 15.02
CA LYS A 17 -9.32 8.16 14.51
C LYS A 17 -9.87 6.97 13.74
N TYR A 18 -9.01 6.25 13.00
CA TYR A 18 -9.45 5.18 12.09
C TYR A 18 -9.03 3.78 12.52
N PRO A 19 -9.81 2.73 12.17
CA PRO A 19 -9.41 1.34 12.39
C PRO A 19 -8.15 0.97 11.60
N ALA A 20 -7.36 0.02 12.13
CA ALA A 20 -6.11 -0.43 11.53
C ALA A 20 -6.27 -0.91 10.08
N GLN A 21 -7.36 -1.62 9.79
CA GLN A 21 -7.67 -2.14 8.46
C GLN A 21 -7.89 -1.01 7.45
N VAL A 22 -8.61 0.06 7.84
CA VAL A 22 -8.87 1.22 6.98
C VAL A 22 -7.57 1.95 6.68
N ILE A 23 -6.75 2.17 7.71
CA ILE A 23 -5.44 2.80 7.60
C ILE A 23 -4.55 2.04 6.61
N ALA A 24 -4.46 0.72 6.76
CA ALA A 24 -3.65 -0.10 5.86
C ALA A 24 -4.19 -0.10 4.42
N LEU A 25 -5.51 -0.15 4.22
CA LEU A 25 -6.12 -0.05 2.90
C LEU A 25 -5.82 1.31 2.24
N THR A 26 -5.90 2.40 3.00
CA THR A 26 -5.56 3.73 2.48
C THR A 26 -4.08 3.86 2.10
N ALA A 27 -3.17 3.22 2.84
CA ALA A 27 -1.74 3.19 2.49
C ALA A 27 -1.49 2.45 1.17
N GLU A 28 -2.18 1.32 0.96
CA GLU A 28 -2.11 0.54 -0.27
C GLU A 28 -2.62 1.32 -1.49
N ILE A 29 -3.76 2.01 -1.34
CA ILE A 29 -4.34 2.86 -2.39
C ILE A 29 -3.43 4.05 -2.68
N TRP A 30 -2.94 4.74 -1.64
CA TRP A 30 -2.05 5.89 -1.78
C TRP A 30 -0.78 5.50 -2.55
N TRP A 31 -0.12 4.41 -2.16
CA TRP A 31 1.09 3.95 -2.85
C TRP A 31 0.82 3.58 -4.31
N SER A 32 -0.29 2.89 -4.58
CA SER A 32 -0.67 2.51 -5.96
C SER A 32 -0.88 3.74 -6.84
N ASN A 33 -1.58 4.76 -6.32
CA ASN A 33 -1.81 6.01 -7.04
C ASN A 33 -0.50 6.79 -7.28
N GLN A 34 0.36 6.92 -6.26
CA GLN A 34 1.64 7.62 -6.40
C GLN A 34 2.55 6.93 -7.43
N MET A 35 2.58 5.60 -7.45
CA MET A 35 3.33 4.83 -8.44
C MET A 35 2.80 5.06 -9.85
N GLU A 36 1.48 5.00 -10.06
CA GLU A 36 0.92 5.23 -11.39
C GLU A 36 1.12 6.66 -11.88
N MET A 37 1.00 7.65 -11.01
CA MET A 37 1.31 9.05 -11.33
C MET A 37 2.77 9.21 -11.71
N ALA A 38 3.70 8.64 -10.93
CA ALA A 38 5.13 8.75 -11.21
C ALA A 38 5.55 8.04 -12.51
N LEU A 39 4.94 6.89 -12.81
CA LEU A 39 5.16 6.16 -14.07
C LEU A 39 4.53 6.87 -15.27
N SER A 40 3.36 7.52 -15.09
CA SER A 40 2.69 8.27 -16.17
C SER A 40 3.40 9.59 -16.49
N ASP A 41 3.92 10.28 -15.46
CA ASP A 41 4.68 11.53 -15.60
C ASP A 41 6.12 11.31 -16.08
N GLY A 42 6.59 10.07 -16.18
CA GLY A 42 7.98 9.75 -16.51
C GLY A 42 8.99 10.17 -15.44
N LYS A 43 8.54 10.50 -14.22
CA LYS A 43 9.38 10.92 -13.08
C LYS A 43 10.12 9.76 -12.42
N GLY A 44 9.81 8.53 -12.81
CA GLY A 44 10.45 7.32 -12.31
C GLY A 44 10.06 6.98 -10.87
N VAL A 45 10.43 5.77 -10.45
CA VAL A 45 10.03 5.15 -9.18
C VAL A 45 10.70 5.83 -7.96
N ASP A 46 11.83 6.51 -8.17
CA ASP A 46 12.66 7.10 -7.11
C ASP A 46 11.92 8.17 -6.29
N SER A 47 11.02 8.92 -6.93
CA SER A 47 10.21 9.93 -6.25
C SER A 47 9.30 9.30 -5.18
N VAL A 48 8.69 8.16 -5.53
CA VAL A 48 7.82 7.40 -4.63
C VAL A 48 8.64 6.68 -3.56
N GLU A 49 9.82 6.13 -3.91
CA GLU A 49 10.71 5.53 -2.91
C GLU A 49 11.11 6.53 -1.81
N LYS A 50 11.38 7.79 -2.18
CA LYS A 50 11.69 8.86 -1.22
C LYS A 50 10.51 9.15 -0.29
N ALA A 51 9.30 9.29 -0.83
CA ALA A 51 8.09 9.52 -0.03
C ALA A 51 7.79 8.36 0.93
N VAL A 52 7.94 7.12 0.45
CA VAL A 52 7.81 5.90 1.27
C VAL A 52 8.87 5.87 2.36
N SER A 53 10.12 6.20 2.04
CA SER A 53 11.22 6.21 3.01
C SER A 53 11.06 7.29 4.08
N ALA A 54 10.58 8.49 3.71
CA ALA A 54 10.25 9.55 4.66
C ALA A 54 9.15 9.11 5.63
N THR A 55 8.07 8.50 5.10
CA THR A 55 6.99 7.94 5.93
C THR A 55 7.51 6.86 6.87
N LEU A 56 8.39 5.99 6.39
CA LEU A 56 9.00 4.93 7.21
C LEU A 56 9.85 5.51 8.36
N SER A 57 10.65 6.54 8.09
CA SER A 57 11.44 7.23 9.12
C SER A 57 10.53 7.87 10.18
N LEU A 58 9.45 8.54 9.77
CA LEU A 58 8.45 9.10 10.69
C LEU A 58 7.85 8.02 11.61
N LEU A 59 7.45 6.88 11.04
CA LEU A 59 6.89 5.76 11.80
C LEU A 59 7.92 5.14 12.75
N ALA A 60 9.18 5.01 12.31
CA ALA A 60 10.27 4.50 13.13
C ALA A 60 10.58 5.41 14.32
N ASP A 61 10.65 6.72 14.12
CA ASP A 61 10.85 7.69 15.22
C ASP A 61 9.67 7.66 16.22
N SER A 62 8.48 7.38 15.71
CA SER A 62 7.25 7.36 16.51
C SER A 62 7.13 6.09 17.36
N VAL A 63 7.61 4.94 16.88
CA VAL A 63 7.58 3.67 17.64
C VAL A 63 8.60 3.65 18.78
N LEU A 64 9.68 4.44 18.67
CA LEU A 64 10.69 4.61 19.74
C LEU A 64 10.18 5.40 20.95
N LYS A 65 9.12 6.20 20.76
CA LYS A 65 8.45 6.95 21.84
C LYS A 65 7.46 6.05 22.59
N ASP A 66 7.05 6.49 23.78
CA ASP A 66 5.97 5.78 24.46
C ASP A 66 4.65 5.99 23.72
N GLN A 67 3.93 4.89 23.46
CA GLN A 67 2.73 4.87 22.64
C GLN A 67 1.67 3.97 23.28
N PRO A 68 0.38 4.32 23.17
CA PRO A 68 -0.70 3.44 23.56
C PRO A 68 -0.60 2.07 22.85
N SER A 69 -0.98 0.99 23.53
CA SER A 69 -0.83 -0.38 23.03
C SER A 69 -1.44 -0.60 21.65
N ILE A 70 -2.64 -0.05 21.40
CA ILE A 70 -3.33 -0.14 20.11
C ILE A 70 -2.59 0.64 19.02
N ARG A 71 -2.15 1.86 19.33
CA ARG A 71 -1.44 2.71 18.37
C ARG A 71 -0.09 2.08 17.99
N ARG A 72 0.63 1.53 18.95
CA ARG A 72 1.89 0.79 18.71
C ARG A 72 1.69 -0.35 17.71
N LYS A 73 0.65 -1.18 17.88
CA LYS A 73 0.31 -2.25 16.92
C LYS A 73 -0.03 -1.72 15.52
N LYS A 74 -0.75 -0.59 15.42
CA LYS A 74 -1.04 0.06 14.13
C LYS A 74 0.25 0.52 13.43
N ILE A 75 1.16 1.13 14.19
CA ILE A 75 2.47 1.60 13.68
C ILE A 75 3.32 0.41 13.21
N GLU A 76 3.43 -0.66 14.00
CA GLU A 76 4.18 -1.87 13.62
C GLU A 76 3.64 -2.50 12.33
N ALA A 77 2.32 -2.58 12.18
CA ALA A 77 1.68 -3.09 10.97
C ALA A 77 1.98 -2.21 9.75
N LEU A 78 1.95 -0.88 9.92
CA LEU A 78 2.31 0.07 8.86
C LEU A 78 3.79 0.01 8.49
N ILE A 79 4.70 -0.08 9.46
CA ILE A 79 6.14 -0.23 9.20
C ILE A 79 6.38 -1.46 8.32
N THR A 80 5.75 -2.59 8.67
CA THR A 80 5.87 -3.84 7.89
C THR A 80 5.41 -3.64 6.44
N GLU A 81 4.29 -2.95 6.23
CA GLU A 81 3.76 -2.65 4.89
C GLU A 81 4.70 -1.70 4.10
N PHE A 82 5.14 -0.59 4.72
CA PHE A 82 6.01 0.38 4.06
C PHE A 82 7.42 -0.15 3.76
N VAL A 83 7.96 -1.07 4.57
CA VAL A 83 9.20 -1.80 4.24
C VAL A 83 9.02 -2.57 2.93
N HIS A 84 7.93 -3.34 2.82
CA HIS A 84 7.62 -4.06 1.59
C HIS A 84 7.42 -3.12 0.38
N LYS A 85 6.76 -1.96 0.56
CA LYS A 85 6.61 -0.96 -0.51
C LYS A 85 7.93 -0.39 -0.97
N ARG A 86 8.82 -0.02 -0.04
CA ARG A 86 10.17 0.48 -0.36
C ARG A 86 10.96 -0.56 -1.14
N ASP A 87 10.96 -1.80 -0.68
CA ASP A 87 11.71 -2.88 -1.31
C ASP A 87 11.14 -3.21 -2.71
N THR A 88 9.83 -3.08 -2.89
CA THR A 88 9.18 -3.15 -4.19
C THR A 88 9.61 -1.99 -5.10
N CYS A 89 9.61 -0.75 -4.62
CA CYS A 89 10.09 0.40 -5.38
C CYS A 89 11.53 0.20 -5.87
N ARG A 90 12.43 -0.24 -4.99
CA ARG A 90 13.83 -0.55 -5.35
C ARG A 90 13.94 -1.62 -6.41
N ARG A 91 13.13 -2.68 -6.32
CA ARG A 91 13.08 -3.74 -7.33
C ARG A 91 12.61 -3.21 -8.69
N LEU A 92 11.57 -2.36 -8.70
CA LEU A 92 11.04 -1.76 -9.93
C LEU A 92 12.06 -0.80 -10.57
N ALA A 93 12.75 0.00 -9.77
CA ALA A 93 13.84 0.85 -10.23
C ALA A 93 15.00 0.03 -10.82
N ALA A 94 15.40 -1.07 -10.16
CA ALA A 94 16.44 -1.96 -10.67
C ALA A 94 16.07 -2.69 -11.98
N THR A 95 14.77 -2.83 -12.26
CA THR A 95 14.25 -3.46 -13.49
C THR A 95 13.95 -2.41 -14.59
N ASP A 96 14.24 -1.13 -14.33
CA ASP A 96 14.02 -0.01 -15.27
C ASP A 96 12.57 0.13 -15.76
N VAL A 97 11.60 -0.08 -14.85
CA VAL A 97 10.17 0.03 -15.17
C VAL A 97 9.80 1.49 -15.41
N LYS A 98 9.37 1.80 -16.65
CA LYS A 98 9.10 3.18 -17.10
C LYS A 98 7.65 3.49 -17.42
N SER A 99 6.80 2.48 -17.50
CA SER A 99 5.42 2.63 -17.94
C SER A 99 4.44 1.96 -16.97
N PRO A 100 3.24 2.52 -16.77
CA PRO A 100 2.17 1.84 -16.03
C PRO A 100 1.67 0.56 -16.73
N SER A 101 2.02 0.35 -18.01
CA SER A 101 1.72 -0.88 -18.75
C SER A 101 2.81 -1.96 -18.63
N ASP A 102 3.92 -1.68 -17.95
CA ASP A 102 5.03 -2.62 -17.81
C ASP A 102 4.65 -3.79 -16.87
N PHE A 103 4.96 -5.02 -17.29
CA PHE A 103 4.69 -6.20 -16.47
C PHE A 103 5.40 -6.18 -15.12
N GLY A 104 6.57 -5.50 -15.02
CA GLY A 104 7.25 -5.25 -13.75
C GLY A 104 6.33 -4.61 -12.71
N TRP A 105 5.53 -3.62 -13.13
CA TRP A 105 4.52 -2.97 -12.31
C TRP A 105 3.23 -3.78 -12.21
N LEU A 106 2.72 -4.29 -13.33
CA LEU A 106 1.44 -4.98 -13.37
C LEU A 106 1.40 -6.23 -12.48
N GLN A 107 2.51 -6.93 -12.29
CA GLN A 107 2.59 -8.10 -11.40
C GLN A 107 2.45 -7.76 -9.91
N CYS A 108 2.58 -6.48 -9.53
CA CYS A 108 2.38 -6.03 -8.16
C CYS A 108 0.88 -5.97 -7.83
N MET A 109 0.54 -6.18 -6.56
CA MET A 109 -0.82 -5.98 -6.06
C MET A 109 -1.12 -4.48 -5.98
N ARG A 110 -2.16 -4.03 -6.68
CA ARG A 110 -2.53 -2.62 -6.84
C ARG A 110 -3.94 -2.39 -6.35
N PHE A 111 -4.14 -1.33 -5.58
CA PHE A 111 -5.43 -0.99 -4.99
C PHE A 111 -5.93 0.34 -5.57
N TYR A 112 -7.20 0.36 -5.95
CA TYR A 112 -7.84 1.57 -6.48
C TYR A 112 -9.13 1.82 -5.74
N PHE A 113 -9.45 3.10 -5.59
CA PHE A 113 -10.67 3.56 -4.96
C PHE A 113 -11.32 4.61 -5.85
N ASP A 114 -12.56 4.37 -6.25
CA ASP A 114 -13.37 5.29 -7.03
C ASP A 114 -14.50 5.88 -6.16
N PRO A 115 -14.41 7.16 -5.76
CA PRO A 115 -15.43 7.81 -4.95
C PRO A 115 -16.73 8.08 -5.72
N LYS A 116 -16.72 7.99 -7.06
CA LYS A 116 -17.90 8.24 -7.90
C LYS A 116 -18.74 6.98 -8.11
N GLN A 117 -18.24 5.81 -7.68
CA GLN A 117 -18.97 4.56 -7.80
C GLN A 117 -20.20 4.55 -6.86
N PRO A 118 -21.44 4.47 -7.38
CA PRO A 118 -22.64 4.43 -6.54
C PRO A 118 -22.74 3.19 -5.66
N ASP A 119 -22.18 2.05 -6.09
CA ASP A 119 -22.15 0.83 -5.28
C ASP A 119 -20.96 0.86 -4.31
N ALA A 120 -21.25 1.01 -3.02
CA ALA A 120 -20.27 1.05 -1.95
C ALA A 120 -19.39 -0.22 -1.89
N VAL A 121 -19.85 -1.37 -2.38
CA VAL A 121 -19.05 -2.61 -2.39
C VAL A 121 -18.08 -2.63 -3.57
N ARG A 122 -18.40 -1.93 -4.65
CA ARG A 122 -17.58 -1.89 -5.88
C ARG A 122 -16.64 -0.70 -5.95
N CYS A 123 -16.69 0.20 -4.97
CA CYS A 123 -15.88 1.42 -4.97
C CYS A 123 -14.38 1.13 -4.79
N CYS A 124 -14.01 -0.03 -4.23
CA CYS A 124 -12.61 -0.44 -4.08
C CYS A 124 -12.33 -1.72 -4.87
N ILE A 125 -11.28 -1.66 -5.70
CA ILE A 125 -10.85 -2.78 -6.54
C ILE A 125 -9.38 -3.08 -6.29
N VAL A 126 -9.06 -4.38 -6.31
CA VAL A 126 -7.70 -4.90 -6.23
C VAL A 126 -7.36 -5.49 -7.60
N LYS A 127 -6.22 -5.10 -8.16
CA LYS A 127 -5.71 -5.61 -9.44
C LYS A 127 -4.35 -6.25 -9.27
N ILE A 128 -4.11 -7.31 -10.03
CA ILE A 128 -2.81 -7.97 -10.15
C ILE A 128 -2.71 -8.64 -11.52
N ALA A 129 -1.68 -8.28 -12.27
CA ALA A 129 -1.59 -8.50 -13.71
C ALA A 129 -2.90 -8.10 -14.42
N ASN A 130 -3.57 -9.06 -15.07
CA ASN A 130 -4.86 -8.93 -15.74
C ASN A 130 -6.08 -9.26 -14.84
N ALA A 131 -5.87 -9.78 -13.63
CA ALA A 131 -6.95 -10.14 -12.72
C ALA A 131 -7.44 -8.91 -11.94
N GLN A 132 -8.76 -8.83 -11.73
CA GLN A 132 -9.42 -7.78 -10.96
C GLN A 132 -10.44 -8.39 -10.00
N PHE A 133 -10.42 -7.93 -8.75
CA PHE A 133 -11.33 -8.34 -7.69
C PHE A 133 -11.92 -7.12 -6.97
N TYR A 134 -13.15 -7.23 -6.49
CA TYR A 134 -13.74 -6.24 -5.58
C TYR A 134 -13.23 -6.49 -4.15
N TYR A 135 -12.97 -5.41 -3.42
CA TYR A 135 -12.63 -5.52 -2.00
C TYR A 135 -13.87 -5.97 -1.20
N GLY A 136 -13.72 -6.99 -0.35
CA GLY A 136 -14.87 -7.62 0.33
C GLY A 136 -15.47 -6.83 1.50
N PHE A 137 -14.77 -5.80 2.02
CA PHE A 137 -15.19 -4.98 3.16
C PHE A 137 -15.56 -5.75 4.46
N GLU A 138 -15.14 -7.01 4.58
CA GLU A 138 -15.25 -7.76 5.83
C GLU A 138 -14.32 -7.15 6.88
N TYR A 139 -14.85 -6.85 8.07
CA TYR A 139 -14.05 -6.29 9.15
C TYR A 139 -13.32 -7.39 9.90
N LEU A 140 -11.98 -7.35 9.84
CA LEU A 140 -11.11 -8.39 10.37
C LEU A 140 -10.45 -8.00 11.70
N GLY A 141 -10.66 -6.77 12.17
CA GLY A 141 -10.02 -6.24 13.37
C GLY A 141 -8.52 -5.96 13.19
N ILE A 142 -7.76 -6.06 14.27
CA ILE A 142 -6.30 -5.91 14.26
C ILE A 142 -5.69 -7.30 14.04
N GLN A 143 -5.49 -7.68 12.78
CA GLN A 143 -4.84 -8.93 12.42
C GLN A 143 -3.33 -8.80 12.44
N GLU A 144 -2.66 -9.87 12.87
CA GLU A 144 -1.24 -10.05 12.62
C GLU A 144 -1.03 -10.23 11.11
N ARG A 145 -0.23 -9.34 10.52
CA ARG A 145 0.07 -9.40 9.08
C ARG A 145 1.26 -10.31 8.84
N LEU A 146 1.12 -11.17 7.84
CA LEU A 146 2.24 -11.93 7.30
C LEU A 146 3.22 -10.96 6.63
N VAL A 147 4.51 -11.12 6.90
CA VAL A 147 5.56 -10.38 6.21
C VAL A 147 5.54 -10.74 4.72
N ARG A 148 5.39 -9.72 3.87
CA ARG A 148 5.39 -9.91 2.41
C ARG A 148 6.82 -10.07 1.90
N THR A 149 7.08 -11.24 1.31
CA THR A 149 8.36 -11.58 0.69
C THR A 149 8.17 -11.78 -0.82
N PRO A 150 9.25 -11.78 -1.62
CA PRO A 150 9.15 -12.11 -3.05
C PRO A 150 8.49 -13.46 -3.34
N LEU A 151 8.62 -14.43 -2.42
CA LEU A 151 7.93 -15.71 -2.55
C LEU A 151 6.42 -15.55 -2.31
N THR A 152 6.03 -14.82 -1.27
CA THR A 152 4.63 -14.53 -0.97
C THR A 152 3.95 -13.78 -2.11
N ASP A 153 4.63 -12.82 -2.75
CA ASP A 153 4.10 -12.07 -3.89
C ASP A 153 3.81 -12.98 -5.09
N ARG A 154 4.71 -13.94 -5.38
CA ARG A 154 4.48 -14.95 -6.43
C ARG A 154 3.32 -15.87 -6.10
N CYS A 155 3.16 -16.24 -4.83
CA CYS A 155 2.00 -17.01 -4.38
C CYS A 155 0.71 -16.22 -4.64
N TYR A 156 0.64 -14.93 -4.27
CA TYR A 156 -0.51 -14.08 -4.55
C TYR A 156 -0.81 -13.98 -6.05
N LEU A 157 0.21 -13.75 -6.88
CA LEU A 157 0.05 -13.73 -8.33
C LEU A 157 -0.53 -15.05 -8.85
N THR A 158 0.00 -16.19 -8.43
CA THR A 158 -0.45 -17.51 -8.89
C THR A 158 -1.89 -17.80 -8.45
N MET A 159 -2.22 -17.54 -7.18
CA MET A 159 -3.56 -17.76 -6.64
C MET A 159 -4.61 -16.87 -7.32
N THR A 160 -4.29 -15.60 -7.54
CA THR A 160 -5.20 -14.64 -8.18
C THR A 160 -5.41 -14.96 -9.65
N GLN A 161 -4.38 -15.43 -10.36
CA GLN A 161 -4.53 -15.92 -11.73
C GLN A 161 -5.40 -17.18 -11.81
N ALA A 162 -5.20 -18.13 -10.90
CA ALA A 162 -6.05 -19.32 -10.82
C ALA A 162 -7.53 -18.96 -10.59
N LEU A 163 -7.79 -18.00 -9.69
CA LEU A 163 -9.15 -17.50 -9.42
C LEU A 163 -9.75 -16.75 -10.62
N HIS A 164 -8.95 -16.00 -11.37
CA HIS A 164 -9.41 -15.26 -12.54
C HIS A 164 -9.70 -16.17 -13.75
N SER A 165 -8.97 -17.28 -13.87
CA SER A 165 -9.11 -18.24 -14.98
C SER A 165 -10.35 -19.15 -14.92
N ARG A 166 -11.19 -18.96 -13.90
CA ARG A 166 -12.41 -19.74 -13.67
C ARG A 166 -13.62 -19.04 -14.26
#